data_AF-A0AAX2AD68-F1
#
_entry.id   AF-A0AAX2AD68-F1
#
_cell.length_a   1.000
_cell.length_b   1.000
_cell.length_c   1.000
_cell.angle_alpha   90.00
_cell.angle_beta   90.00
_cell.angle_gamma   90.00
#
_symmetry.space_group_name_H-M   'P 1'
#
loop_
_entity.id
_entity.type
_entity.pdbx_description
1 polymer ?
#
loop_
_entity_poly.entity_id
_entity_poly.type
_entity_poly.pdbx_seq_one_letter_code
_entity_poly.pdbx_strand_id
1 'polypeptide(L)'
;MALIEKFKTSSQNLVNITKEQFDKSYDYAKIKSDSVKEKIDFKIQEKAIINLKAELAMRHKSFDDYTDEEIEVMLTAQKQKIKDTMKNTTLVGALALLGLDFLV
;
A
#
# COMPACT_ATOMS: atom_id res chain seq x y z
N MET A 1 30.19 -45.27 -7.17
CA MET A 1 30.14 -43.79 -7.23
C MET A 1 28.89 -43.23 -7.91
N ALA A 2 28.29 -43.89 -8.91
CA ALA A 2 27.12 -43.39 -9.66
C ALA A 2 25.83 -43.10 -8.85
N LEU A 3 25.61 -43.77 -7.71
CA LEU A 3 24.41 -43.58 -6.89
C LEU A 3 24.39 -42.23 -6.16
N ILE A 4 25.57 -41.81 -5.68
CA ILE A 4 25.75 -40.54 -4.96
C ILE A 4 25.59 -39.36 -5.93
N GLU A 5 26.08 -39.49 -7.16
CA GLU A 5 25.87 -38.48 -8.21
C GLU A 5 24.41 -38.33 -8.61
N LYS A 6 23.66 -39.43 -8.75
CA LYS A 6 22.22 -39.38 -9.02
C LYS A 6 21.43 -38.73 -7.88
N PHE A 7 21.81 -39.01 -6.63
CA PHE A 7 21.19 -38.37 -5.48
C PHE A 7 21.47 -36.86 -5.46
N LYS A 8 22.74 -36.47 -5.65
CA LYS A 8 23.16 -35.08 -5.69
C LYS A 8 22.46 -34.28 -6.79
N THR A 9 22.35 -34.84 -7.99
CA THR A 9 21.66 -34.21 -9.14
C THR A 9 20.15 -34.10 -8.93
N SER A 10 19.48 -35.13 -8.42
CA SER A 10 18.05 -35.06 -8.08
C SER A 10 17.77 -34.03 -6.98
N SER A 11 18.60 -33.96 -5.95
CA SER A 11 18.48 -32.94 -4.89
C SER A 11 18.70 -31.52 -5.44
N GLN A 12 19.67 -31.32 -6.34
CA GLN A 12 19.89 -30.02 -6.99
C GLN A 12 18.75 -29.60 -7.91
N ASN A 13 18.15 -30.52 -8.65
CA ASN A 13 16.98 -30.24 -9.47
C ASN A 13 15.76 -29.86 -8.61
N LEU A 14 15.53 -30.54 -7.48
CA LEU A 14 14.47 -30.20 -6.53
C LEU A 14 14.67 -28.82 -5.89
N VAL A 15 15.91 -28.47 -5.53
CA VAL A 15 16.25 -27.14 -5.01
C VAL A 15 16.03 -26.06 -6.07
N ASN A 16 16.32 -26.32 -7.34
CA ASN A 16 16.10 -25.35 -8.42
C ASN A 16 14.62 -25.16 -8.74
N ILE A 17 13.82 -26.24 -8.76
CA ILE A 17 12.36 -26.16 -8.98
C ILE A 17 11.69 -25.38 -7.84
N THR A 18 12.07 -25.64 -6.59
CA THR A 18 11.52 -24.92 -5.43
C THR A 18 11.90 -23.45 -5.43
N LYS A 19 13.16 -23.11 -5.79
CA LYS A 19 13.58 -21.72 -5.97
C LYS A 19 12.81 -21.02 -7.08
N GLU A 20 12.70 -21.62 -8.27
CA GLU A 20 11.95 -21.02 -9.38
C GLU A 20 10.46 -20.83 -9.06
N GLN A 21 9.83 -21.78 -8.37
CA GLN A 21 8.42 -21.64 -7.97
C GLN A 21 8.25 -20.56 -6.90
N PHE A 22 9.18 -20.48 -5.94
CA PHE A 22 9.18 -19.43 -4.93
C PHE A 22 9.37 -18.05 -5.57
N ASP A 23 10.35 -17.88 -6.45
CA ASP A 23 10.64 -16.62 -7.13
C ASP A 23 9.45 -16.15 -7.98
N LYS A 24 8.83 -17.05 -8.76
CA LYS A 24 7.62 -16.74 -9.55
C LYS A 24 6.44 -16.33 -8.67
N SER A 25 6.23 -17.02 -7.55
CA SER A 25 5.14 -16.70 -6.62
C SER A 25 5.37 -15.37 -5.88
N TYR A 26 6.62 -15.08 -5.52
CA TYR A 26 7.04 -13.84 -4.88
C TYR A 26 6.91 -12.66 -5.84
N ASP A 27 7.36 -12.80 -7.08
CA ASP A 27 7.23 -11.77 -8.12
C ASP A 27 5.76 -11.47 -8.41
N TYR A 28 4.89 -12.49 -8.50
CA TYR A 28 3.46 -12.27 -8.71
C TYR A 28 2.80 -11.55 -7.53
N ALA A 29 3.14 -11.94 -6.30
CA ALA A 29 2.64 -11.26 -5.10
C ALA A 29 3.10 -9.79 -5.06
N LYS A 30 4.35 -9.51 -5.46
CA LYS A 30 4.92 -8.17 -5.56
C LYS A 30 4.22 -7.33 -6.62
N ILE A 31 4.06 -7.83 -7.84
CA ILE A 31 3.37 -7.12 -8.93
C ILE A 31 1.92 -6.78 -8.54
N LYS A 32 1.22 -7.74 -7.92
CA LYS A 32 -0.15 -7.50 -7.46
C LYS A 32 -0.18 -6.47 -6.33
N SER A 33 0.77 -6.53 -5.39
CA SER A 33 0.92 -5.54 -4.33
C SER A 33 1.17 -4.13 -4.89
N ASP A 34 2.04 -4.00 -5.90
CA ASP A 34 2.33 -2.71 -6.54
C ASP A 34 1.09 -2.14 -7.24
N SER A 35 0.32 -2.97 -7.96
CA SER A 35 -0.95 -2.52 -8.59
C SER A 35 -2.01 -2.07 -7.57
N VAL A 36 -2.02 -2.69 -6.38
CA VAL A 36 -2.95 -2.32 -5.30
C VAL A 36 -2.48 -1.02 -4.66
N LYS A 37 -1.17 -0.88 -4.44
CA LYS A 37 -0.57 0.35 -3.92
C LYS A 37 -0.86 1.54 -4.83
N GLU A 38 -0.70 1.40 -6.14
CA GLU A 38 -1.03 2.45 -7.11
C GLU A 38 -2.51 2.87 -7.03
N LYS A 39 -3.43 1.90 -6.95
CA LYS A 39 -4.87 2.20 -6.82
C LYS A 39 -5.20 2.92 -5.52
N ILE A 40 -4.55 2.53 -4.42
CA ILE A 40 -4.70 3.19 -3.11
C ILE A 40 -4.15 4.62 -3.20
N ASP A 41 -2.96 4.80 -3.75
CA ASP A 41 -2.31 6.11 -3.89
C ASP A 41 -3.16 7.05 -4.75
N PHE A 42 -3.71 6.57 -5.86
CA PHE A 42 -4.64 7.33 -6.70
C PHE A 42 -5.89 7.78 -5.91
N LYS A 43 -6.50 6.87 -5.14
CA LYS A 43 -7.67 7.20 -4.31
C LYS A 43 -7.35 8.18 -3.19
N ILE A 44 -6.15 8.11 -2.62
CA ILE A 44 -5.68 9.07 -1.61
C ILE A 44 -5.54 10.46 -2.25
N GLN A 45 -4.97 10.56 -3.45
CA GLN A 45 -4.85 11.82 -4.17
C GLN A 45 -6.22 12.42 -4.50
N GLU A 46 -7.13 11.62 -5.05
CA GLU A 46 -8.50 12.04 -5.38
C GLU A 46 -9.23 12.58 -4.14
N LYS A 47 -9.21 11.82 -3.04
CA LYS A 47 -9.81 12.25 -1.76
C LYS A 47 -9.15 13.50 -1.20
N ALA A 48 -7.83 13.64 -1.32
CA ALA A 48 -7.12 14.81 -0.82
C ALA A 48 -7.55 16.08 -1.59
N ILE A 49 -7.70 16.00 -2.90
CA ILE A 49 -8.18 17.11 -3.73
C ILE A 49 -9.62 17.49 -3.36
N ILE A 50 -10.50 16.50 -3.21
CA ILE A 50 -11.91 16.75 -2.82
C ILE A 50 -11.99 17.40 -1.45
N ASN A 51 -11.24 16.89 -0.47
CA ASN A 51 -11.21 17.44 0.88
C ASN A 51 -10.63 18.86 0.89
N LEU A 52 -9.58 19.11 0.13
CA LEU A 52 -8.99 20.44 0.00
C LEU A 52 -9.99 21.41 -0.63
N LYS A 53 -10.64 21.02 -1.73
CA LYS A 53 -11.69 21.82 -2.37
C LYS A 53 -12.85 22.12 -1.41
N ALA A 54 -13.27 21.15 -0.62
CA ALA A 54 -14.31 21.35 0.39
C ALA A 54 -13.85 22.32 1.50
N GLU A 55 -12.63 22.17 2.01
CA GLU A 55 -12.06 23.04 3.03
C GLU A 55 -11.90 24.49 2.54
N LEU A 56 -11.50 24.67 1.28
CA LEU A 56 -11.41 25.97 0.62
C LEU A 56 -12.80 26.61 0.44
N ALA A 57 -13.78 25.84 -0.03
CA ALA A 57 -15.16 26.30 -0.15
C ALA A 57 -15.75 26.73 1.20
N MET A 58 -15.50 25.98 2.27
CA MET A 58 -15.93 26.36 3.63
C MET A 58 -15.29 27.66 4.10
N ARG A 59 -14.04 27.93 3.69
CA ARG A 59 -13.32 29.16 4.00
C ARG A 59 -13.63 30.32 3.05
N HIS A 60 -14.56 30.13 2.11
CA HIS A 60 -14.91 31.10 1.07
C HIS A 60 -13.68 31.53 0.25
N LYS A 61 -12.74 30.60 0.03
CA LYS A 61 -11.52 30.83 -0.77
C LYS A 61 -11.49 29.90 -1.98
N SER A 62 -10.86 30.36 -3.06
CA SER A 62 -10.58 29.57 -4.26
C SER A 62 -9.14 29.06 -4.22
N PHE A 63 -8.82 28.11 -5.11
CA PHE A 63 -7.43 27.73 -5.38
C PHE A 63 -6.62 28.92 -5.91
N ASP A 64 -7.28 29.86 -6.61
CA ASP A 64 -6.64 31.06 -7.17
C ASP A 64 -6.16 32.06 -6.10
N ASP A 65 -6.60 31.89 -4.84
CA ASP A 65 -6.20 32.74 -3.72
C ASP A 65 -4.87 32.29 -3.06
N TYR A 66 -4.26 31.22 -3.56
CA TYR A 66 -3.07 30.59 -3.00
C TYR A 66 -1.98 30.41 -4.05
N THR A 67 -0.71 30.44 -3.64
CA THR A 67 0.38 30.06 -4.55
C THR A 67 0.43 28.55 -4.76
N ASP A 68 1.08 28.12 -5.84
CA ASP A 68 1.25 26.70 -6.14
C ASP A 68 1.96 25.95 -4.99
N GLU A 69 2.94 26.59 -4.33
CA GLU A 69 3.61 25.99 -3.17
C GLU A 69 2.66 25.83 -1.98
N GLU A 70 1.81 26.81 -1.72
CA GLU A 70 0.84 26.74 -0.62
C GLU A 70 -0.19 25.63 -0.86
N ILE A 71 -0.68 25.50 -2.10
CA ILE A 71 -1.60 24.43 -2.49
C ILE A 71 -0.93 23.06 -2.30
N GLU A 72 0.33 22.91 -2.69
CA GLU A 72 1.07 21.65 -2.52
C GLU A 72 1.24 21.27 -1.05
N VAL A 73 1.57 22.24 -0.19
CA VAL A 73 1.69 22.03 1.26
C VAL A 73 0.35 21.59 1.85
N MET A 74 -0.75 22.28 1.51
CA MET A 74 -2.09 21.92 1.98
C MET A 74 -2.52 20.54 1.48
N LEU A 75 -2.27 20.24 0.20
CA LEU A 75 -2.60 18.95 -0.39
C LEU A 75 -1.81 17.82 0.28
N THR A 76 -0.53 18.03 0.57
CA THR A 76 0.32 17.07 1.27
C THR A 76 -0.17 16.81 2.69
N ALA A 77 -0.58 17.86 3.41
CA ALA A 77 -1.19 17.73 4.73
C ALA A 77 -2.50 16.91 4.68
N GLN A 78 -3.37 17.16 3.69
CA GLN A 78 -4.61 16.39 3.52
C GLN A 78 -4.33 14.92 3.16
N LYS A 79 -3.35 14.66 2.29
CA LYS A 79 -2.90 13.29 1.96
C LYS A 79 -2.44 12.55 3.22
N GLN A 80 -1.68 13.21 4.09
CA GLN A 80 -1.19 12.61 5.32
C GLN A 80 -2.32 12.27 6.29
N LYS A 81 -3.29 13.17 6.50
CA LYS A 81 -4.48 12.90 7.33
C LYS A 81 -5.28 11.70 6.84
N ILE A 82 -5.48 11.58 5.52
CA ILE A 82 -6.18 10.44 4.92
C ILE A 82 -5.40 9.15 5.16
N LYS A 83 -4.08 9.17 4.95
CA LYS A 83 -3.21 8.00 5.18
C LYS A 83 -3.26 7.55 6.64
N ASP A 84 -3.22 8.47 7.58
CA ASP A 84 -3.24 8.15 9.01
C ASP A 84 -4.61 7.62 9.45
N THR A 85 -5.70 8.18 8.90
CA THR A 85 -7.06 7.65 9.12
C THR A 85 -7.20 6.24 8.57
N MET A 86 -6.73 5.99 7.34
CA MET A 86 -6.75 4.65 6.74
C MET A 86 -5.96 3.65 7.57
N LYS A 87 -4.76 4.01 8.03
CA LYS A 87 -3.96 3.16 8.93
C LYS A 87 -4.71 2.83 10.22
N ASN A 88 -5.33 3.85 10.84
CA ASN A 88 -6.08 3.65 12.07
C ASN A 88 -7.30 2.74 11.85
N THR A 89 -8.10 3.00 10.81
CA THR A 89 -9.28 2.17 10.49
C THR A 89 -8.87 0.74 10.13
N THR A 90 -7.78 0.54 9.38
CA THR A 90 -7.28 -0.80 9.07
C THR A 90 -6.79 -1.53 10.32
N LEU A 91 -6.06 -0.83 11.20
CA LEU A 91 -5.59 -1.40 12.46
C LEU A 91 -6.77 -1.80 13.36
N VAL A 92 -7.73 -0.90 13.58
CA VAL A 92 -8.94 -1.16 14.36
C VAL A 92 -9.73 -2.32 13.75
N GLY A 93 -9.88 -2.37 12.42
CA GLY A 93 -10.54 -3.47 11.73
C GLY A 93 -9.83 -4.81 11.92
N ALA A 94 -8.49 -4.83 11.83
CA ALA A 94 -7.71 -6.03 12.07
C ALA A 94 -7.81 -6.51 13.53
N LEU A 95 -7.77 -5.59 14.49
CA LEU A 95 -7.93 -5.90 15.91
C LEU A 95 -9.33 -6.46 16.22
N ALA A 96 -10.38 -5.88 15.62
CA ALA A 96 -11.74 -6.37 15.75
C ALA A 96 -11.90 -7.81 15.20
N LEU A 97 -11.28 -8.11 14.05
CA LEU A 97 -11.25 -9.48 13.51
C LEU A 97 -10.53 -10.47 14.43
N LEU A 98 -9.54 -10.01 15.19
CA LEU A 98 -8.82 -10.80 16.18
C LEU A 98 -9.56 -10.92 17.53
N GLY A 99 -10.77 -10.34 17.64
CA GLY A 99 -11.55 -10.34 18.89
C GLY A 99 -10.95 -9.47 19.98
N LEU A 100 -10.00 -8.60 19.63
CA LEU A 100 -9.44 -7.62 20.54
C LEU A 100 -10.32 -6.38 20.46
N ASP A 101 -11.27 -6.29 21.39
CA ASP A 101 -12.15 -5.13 21.50
C ASP A 101 -11.32 -3.95 22.04
N PHE A 102 -10.71 -3.17 21.14
CA PHE A 102 -10.03 -1.94 21.49
C PHE A 102 -11.06 -0.80 21.54
N LEU A 103 -11.92 -0.85 22.55
CA LEU A 103 -12.73 0.29 23.00
C LEU A 103 -11.90 1.13 23.97
N VAL A 104 -11.15 2.09 23.43
CA VAL A 104 -10.82 3.37 24.09
C VAL A 104 -10.85 4.48 23.05
#